data_AF-A0A7W1N049-F1
#
_entry.id   AF-A0A7W1N049-F1
#
_cell.length_a   1.000
_cell.length_b   1.000
_cell.length_c   1.000
_cell.angle_alpha   90.00
_cell.angle_beta   90.00
_cell.angle_gamma   90.00
#
_symmetry.space_group_name_H-M   'P 1'
#
loop_
_entity.id
_entity.type
_entity.pdbx_description
1 polymer ?
#
loop_
_entity_poly.entity_id
_entity_poly.type
_entity_poly.pdbx_seq_one_letter_code
_entity_poly.pdbx_strand_id
1 'polypeptide(L)'
;MPATPGSPAYTVGHSNHELDRLVALLAAHGVTRVVDVRRFPGSRRLPHFARDELARSLPERGLDYRHLVDLGGRRRPRPDSPNAGWRVESFRGYADHMATPEFHAALSELEELAAARPSAIMCSEGLWWRCHRRLVSDALVVRGWEVRHIAPDARVSEHELTEFAEVHRGELVYPPVELELEV
;
A
#
# COMPACT_ATOMS: atom_id res chain seq x y z
N MET A 1 8.42 -6.85 -22.26
CA MET A 1 7.68 -6.06 -21.26
C MET A 1 6.62 -6.99 -20.67
N PRO A 2 6.55 -7.19 -19.35
CA PRO A 2 5.45 -7.97 -18.79
C PRO A 2 4.13 -7.28 -19.17
N ALA A 3 3.11 -8.09 -19.49
CA ALA A 3 1.80 -7.57 -19.84
C ALA A 3 1.27 -6.70 -18.70
N THR A 4 0.81 -5.50 -19.01
CA THR A 4 0.06 -4.68 -18.07
C THR A 4 -1.12 -5.52 -17.57
N PRO A 5 -1.27 -5.73 -16.26
CA PRO A 5 -2.39 -6.49 -15.73
C PRO A 5 -3.69 -5.84 -16.17
N GLY A 6 -4.65 -6.66 -16.63
CA GLY A 6 -5.91 -6.18 -17.21
C GLY A 6 -6.85 -5.48 -16.20
N SER A 7 -6.47 -5.31 -14.94
CA SER A 7 -7.24 -4.61 -13.91
C SER A 7 -6.32 -3.88 -12.92
N PRO A 8 -6.69 -2.68 -12.46
CA PRO A 8 -5.88 -1.89 -11.55
C PRO A 8 -5.83 -2.52 -10.15
N ALA A 9 -4.73 -2.28 -9.44
CA ALA A 9 -4.65 -2.54 -8.01
C ALA A 9 -5.28 -1.36 -7.25
N TYR A 10 -6.26 -1.64 -6.38
CA TYR A 10 -6.87 -0.60 -5.57
C TYR A 10 -6.13 -0.43 -4.25
N THR A 11 -6.27 0.74 -3.61
CA THR A 11 -5.89 0.91 -2.21
C THR A 11 -7.02 1.55 -1.42
N VAL A 12 -7.12 1.23 -0.14
CA VAL A 12 -8.13 1.80 0.76
C VAL A 12 -7.60 1.96 2.18
N GLY A 13 -8.02 3.03 2.85
CA GLY A 13 -7.73 3.25 4.27
C GLY A 13 -8.97 2.93 5.09
N HIS A 14 -8.88 2.04 6.08
CA HIS A 14 -10.05 1.75 6.90
C HIS A 14 -10.40 2.91 7.86
N SER A 15 -9.43 3.78 8.18
CA SER A 15 -9.63 4.96 9.03
C SER A 15 -10.42 4.61 10.31
N ASN A 16 -11.50 5.32 10.55
CA ASN A 16 -12.52 5.10 11.57
C ASN A 16 -13.86 4.66 10.97
N HIS A 17 -13.86 4.03 9.78
CA HIS A 17 -15.09 3.56 9.16
C HIS A 17 -15.76 2.45 9.98
N GLU A 18 -17.07 2.33 9.84
CA GLU A 18 -17.76 1.07 10.14
C GLU A 18 -17.37 0.02 9.10
N LEU A 19 -17.39 -1.25 9.47
CA LEU A 19 -17.02 -2.34 8.54
C LEU A 19 -17.87 -2.33 7.28
N ASP A 20 -19.19 -2.11 7.42
CA ASP A 20 -20.11 -2.07 6.29
C ASP A 20 -19.84 -0.88 5.36
N ARG A 21 -19.33 0.24 5.89
CA ARG A 21 -18.89 1.36 5.06
C ARG A 21 -17.67 0.98 4.23
N LEU A 22 -16.68 0.29 4.82
CA LEU A 22 -15.53 -0.21 4.07
C LEU A 22 -15.97 -1.17 2.96
N VAL A 23 -16.88 -2.10 3.26
CA VAL A 23 -17.40 -3.07 2.29
C VAL A 23 -18.12 -2.36 1.14
N ALA A 24 -18.93 -1.34 1.44
CA ALA A 24 -19.60 -0.55 0.41
C ALA A 24 -18.61 0.20 -0.50
N LEU A 25 -17.52 0.76 0.06
CA LEU A 25 -16.47 1.41 -0.72
C LEU A 25 -15.79 0.41 -1.67
N LEU A 26 -15.49 -0.81 -1.20
CA LEU A 26 -14.87 -1.85 -2.00
C LEU A 26 -15.80 -2.35 -3.12
N ALA A 27 -17.07 -2.59 -2.78
CA ALA A 27 -18.08 -3.08 -3.72
C ALA A 27 -18.36 -2.08 -4.86
N ALA A 28 -18.32 -0.77 -4.58
CA ALA A 28 -18.50 0.27 -5.59
C ALA A 28 -17.46 0.23 -6.72
N HIS A 29 -16.30 -0.40 -6.47
CA HIS A 29 -15.20 -0.57 -7.43
C HIS A 29 -14.99 -2.01 -7.87
N GLY A 30 -15.94 -2.90 -7.56
CA GLY A 30 -15.86 -4.33 -7.90
C GLY A 30 -14.74 -5.08 -7.20
N VAL A 31 -14.19 -4.53 -6.11
CA VAL A 31 -13.14 -5.20 -5.33
C VAL A 31 -13.73 -6.40 -4.60
N THR A 32 -13.07 -7.54 -4.74
CA THR A 32 -13.50 -8.82 -4.13
C THR A 32 -12.49 -9.38 -3.13
N ARG A 33 -11.34 -8.73 -2.97
CA ARG A 33 -10.29 -9.10 -2.02
C ARG A 33 -9.72 -7.90 -1.30
N VAL A 34 -9.53 -8.03 0.01
CA VAL A 34 -8.74 -7.11 0.82
C VAL A 34 -7.38 -7.74 1.10
N VAL A 35 -6.31 -7.04 0.75
CA VAL A 35 -4.95 -7.37 1.16
C VAL A 35 -4.54 -6.39 2.27
N ASP A 36 -4.61 -6.85 3.51
CA ASP A 36 -4.14 -6.07 4.65
C ASP A 36 -2.61 -6.06 4.66
N VAL A 37 -2.04 -4.86 4.64
CA VAL A 37 -0.58 -4.67 4.74
C VAL A 37 -0.19 -4.11 6.10
N ARG A 38 -1.08 -4.04 7.08
CA ARG A 38 -0.71 -3.55 8.42
C ARG A 38 0.22 -4.56 9.11
N ARG A 39 1.37 -4.11 9.59
CA ARG A 39 2.26 -4.96 10.42
C ARG A 39 1.60 -5.37 11.75
N PHE A 40 0.82 -4.46 12.32
CA PHE A 40 0.14 -4.65 13.61
C PHE A 40 -1.36 -4.36 13.46
N PRO A 41 -2.14 -5.29 12.89
CA PRO A 41 -3.57 -5.16 12.63
C PRO A 41 -4.41 -5.40 13.90
N GLY A 42 -4.15 -4.63 14.95
CA GLY A 42 -4.89 -4.68 16.20
C GLY A 42 -5.29 -3.28 16.65
N SER A 43 -6.48 -3.14 17.22
CA SER A 43 -6.97 -1.86 17.75
C SER A 43 -7.97 -2.10 18.87
N ARG A 44 -7.72 -1.50 20.04
CA ARG A 44 -8.70 -1.46 21.14
C ARG A 44 -9.90 -0.57 20.81
N ARG A 45 -9.67 0.46 19.99
CA ARG A 45 -10.69 1.46 19.62
C ARG A 45 -11.59 0.97 18.49
N LEU A 46 -11.05 0.15 17.59
CA LEU A 46 -11.73 -0.37 16.39
C LEU A 46 -11.52 -1.89 16.32
N PRO A 47 -12.11 -2.66 17.25
CA PRO A 47 -11.90 -4.10 17.33
C PRO A 47 -12.39 -4.84 16.07
N HIS A 48 -13.36 -4.30 15.34
CA HIS A 48 -13.84 -4.83 14.06
C HIS A 48 -12.78 -4.81 12.94
N PHE A 49 -11.72 -4.03 13.09
CA PHE A 49 -10.56 -4.04 12.18
C PHE A 49 -9.38 -4.85 12.72
N ALA A 50 -9.54 -5.62 13.80
CA ALA A 50 -8.54 -6.59 14.21
C ALA A 50 -8.42 -7.68 13.14
N ARG A 51 -7.20 -8.22 12.92
CA ARG A 51 -6.94 -9.24 11.89
C ARG A 51 -7.91 -10.41 11.96
N ASP A 52 -8.07 -10.99 13.15
CA ASP A 52 -8.88 -12.20 13.33
C ASP A 52 -10.37 -11.91 13.07
N GLU A 53 -10.82 -10.70 13.40
CA GLU A 53 -12.18 -10.26 13.16
C GLU A 53 -12.42 -9.98 11.66
N LEU A 54 -11.45 -9.40 10.95
CA LEU A 54 -11.52 -9.23 9.49
C LEU A 54 -11.47 -10.55 8.74
N ALA A 55 -10.63 -11.48 9.18
CA ALA A 55 -10.52 -12.82 8.60
C ALA A 55 -11.85 -13.60 8.71
N ARG A 56 -12.71 -13.26 9.68
CA ARG A 56 -14.05 -13.83 9.82
C ARG A 56 -15.11 -13.02 9.08
N SER A 57 -15.15 -11.71 9.30
CA SER A 57 -16.27 -10.84 8.91
C SER A 57 -16.28 -10.43 7.43
N LEU A 58 -15.12 -10.39 6.76
CA LEU A 58 -15.02 -10.08 5.33
C LEU A 58 -15.52 -11.24 4.45
N PRO A 59 -15.15 -12.51 4.70
CA PRO A 59 -15.71 -13.63 3.94
C PRO A 59 -17.22 -13.76 4.06
N GLU A 60 -17.80 -13.49 5.24
CA GLU A 60 -19.27 -13.44 5.44
C GLU A 60 -19.96 -12.41 4.52
N ARG A 61 -19.21 -11.41 4.04
CA ARG A 61 -19.67 -10.34 3.13
C ARG A 61 -19.19 -10.56 1.69
N GLY A 62 -18.66 -11.73 1.36
CA GLY A 62 -18.19 -12.08 0.02
C GLY A 62 -16.82 -11.50 -0.35
N LEU A 63 -16.06 -11.00 0.61
CA LEU A 63 -14.71 -10.46 0.41
C LEU A 63 -13.65 -11.45 0.90
N ASP A 64 -12.70 -11.82 0.04
CA ASP A 64 -11.51 -12.56 0.45
C ASP A 64 -10.60 -11.66 1.29
N TYR A 65 -9.88 -12.24 2.25
CA TYR A 65 -8.97 -11.53 3.15
C TYR A 65 -7.60 -12.19 3.17
N ARG A 66 -6.56 -11.40 2.87
CA ARG A 66 -5.16 -11.81 2.92
C ARG A 66 -4.37 -10.81 3.75
N HIS A 67 -3.40 -11.30 4.52
CA HIS A 67 -2.53 -10.47 5.34
C HIS A 67 -1.09 -10.64 4.91
N LEU A 68 -0.49 -9.60 4.31
CA LEU A 68 0.90 -9.57 3.88
C LEU A 68 1.71 -8.71 4.84
N VAL A 69 2.10 -9.31 5.97
CA VAL A 69 2.79 -8.61 7.08
C VAL A 69 4.12 -7.98 6.67
N ASP A 70 4.80 -8.55 5.67
CA ASP A 70 6.10 -8.07 5.20
C ASP A 70 5.99 -6.81 4.34
N LEU A 71 4.81 -6.50 3.82
CA LEU A 71 4.50 -5.17 3.26
C LEU A 71 4.16 -4.13 4.35
N GLY A 72 4.26 -4.49 5.62
CA GLY A 72 3.84 -3.62 6.71
C GLY A 72 4.80 -2.53 7.13
N GLY A 73 4.22 -1.38 7.48
CA GLY A 73 4.93 -0.20 7.98
C GLY A 73 5.57 -0.38 9.37
N ARG A 74 5.96 0.76 9.97
CA ARG A 74 6.70 0.84 11.24
C ARG A 74 8.05 0.13 11.15
N ARG A 75 8.83 0.53 10.15
CA ARG A 75 10.23 0.17 9.95
C ARG A 75 11.13 1.30 10.47
N ARG A 76 12.36 1.00 10.82
CA ARG A 76 13.36 1.98 11.27
C ARG A 76 14.39 2.19 10.16
N PRO A 77 14.81 3.43 9.90
CA PRO A 77 15.83 3.69 8.90
C PRO A 77 17.17 3.09 9.33
N ARG A 78 17.95 2.67 8.34
CA ARG A 78 19.36 2.34 8.53
C ARG A 78 20.17 3.63 8.70
N PRO A 79 21.29 3.62 9.46
CA PRO A 79 22.13 4.81 9.64
C PRO A 79 22.65 5.41 8.32
N ASP A 80 22.89 4.55 7.33
CA ASP A 80 23.41 4.84 6.00
C ASP A 80 22.31 4.79 4.91
N SER A 81 21.06 5.09 5.29
CA SER A 81 19.92 5.05 4.37
C SER A 81 20.16 5.91 3.12
N PRO A 82 20.05 5.35 1.90
CA PRO A 82 20.10 6.13 0.67
C PRO A 82 18.81 6.95 0.45
N ASN A 83 17.77 6.71 1.26
CA ASN A 83 16.42 7.23 1.09
C ASN A 83 16.21 8.56 1.84
N ALA A 84 17.23 9.41 1.87
CA ALA A 84 17.26 10.63 2.67
C ALA A 84 16.27 11.72 2.19
N GLY A 85 15.72 11.62 0.98
CA GLY A 85 14.60 12.46 0.52
C GLY A 85 13.37 12.35 1.41
N TRP A 86 13.16 11.19 2.05
CA TRP A 86 12.18 11.04 3.11
C TRP A 86 12.65 11.70 4.41
N ARG A 87 12.08 12.88 4.71
CA ARG A 87 12.32 13.61 5.97
C ARG A 87 11.71 12.92 7.19
N VAL A 88 10.63 12.17 7.01
CA VAL A 88 9.97 11.43 8.08
C VAL A 88 10.63 10.06 8.21
N GLU A 89 11.18 9.76 9.39
CA GLU A 89 11.95 8.52 9.65
C GLU A 89 11.16 7.24 9.32
N SER A 90 9.85 7.22 9.57
CA SER A 90 9.02 6.04 9.31
C SER A 90 8.88 5.74 7.81
N PHE A 91 8.90 6.76 6.96
CA PHE A 91 8.90 6.62 5.51
C PHE A 91 10.28 6.19 5.01
N ARG A 92 11.34 6.83 5.52
CA ARG A 92 12.73 6.47 5.20
C ARG A 92 13.03 5.01 5.55
N GLY A 93 12.65 4.58 6.76
CA GLY A 93 12.82 3.20 7.19
C GLY A 93 11.96 2.22 6.39
N TYR A 94 10.81 2.64 5.91
CA TYR A 94 10.03 1.80 5.00
C TYR A 94 10.70 1.68 3.64
N ALA A 95 11.22 2.77 3.08
CA ALA A 95 11.98 2.75 1.84
C ALA A 95 13.23 1.86 1.93
N ASP A 96 13.95 1.87 3.06
CA ASP A 96 15.06 0.93 3.29
C ASP A 96 14.62 -0.53 3.29
N HIS A 97 13.44 -0.80 3.85
CA HIS A 97 12.83 -2.14 3.86
C HIS A 97 12.42 -2.61 2.45
N MET A 98 12.12 -1.69 1.53
CA MET A 98 11.71 -2.06 0.16
C MET A 98 12.82 -2.74 -0.64
N ALA A 99 14.08 -2.59 -0.22
CA ALA A 99 15.22 -3.23 -0.85
C ALA A 99 15.53 -4.63 -0.28
N THR A 100 14.70 -5.16 0.63
CA THR A 100 14.95 -6.47 1.24
C THR A 100 14.26 -7.61 0.46
N PRO A 101 14.83 -8.83 0.46
CA PRO A 101 14.22 -9.99 -0.19
C PRO A 101 12.78 -10.28 0.28
N GLU A 102 12.49 -10.05 1.56
CA GLU A 102 11.15 -10.29 2.14
C GLU A 102 10.11 -9.33 1.55
N PHE A 103 10.48 -8.06 1.35
CA PHE A 103 9.59 -7.11 0.68
C PHE A 103 9.35 -7.51 -0.78
N HIS A 104 10.39 -7.90 -1.52
CA HIS A 104 10.25 -8.31 -2.91
C HIS A 104 9.38 -9.56 -3.08
N ALA A 105 9.53 -10.54 -2.18
CA ALA A 105 8.70 -11.73 -2.16
C ALA A 105 7.22 -11.38 -1.89
N ALA A 106 6.95 -10.58 -0.86
CA ALA A 106 5.60 -10.17 -0.51
C ALA A 106 4.94 -9.26 -1.57
N LEU A 107 5.74 -8.43 -2.26
CA LEU A 107 5.25 -7.62 -3.38
C LEU A 107 4.86 -8.52 -4.55
N SER A 108 5.65 -9.55 -4.84
CA SER A 108 5.34 -10.51 -5.92
C SER A 108 4.08 -11.32 -5.59
N GLU A 109 3.90 -11.74 -4.34
CA GLU A 109 2.64 -12.35 -3.87
C GLU A 109 1.45 -11.39 -4.03
N LEU A 110 1.62 -10.10 -3.71
CA LEU A 110 0.58 -9.10 -3.93
C LEU A 110 0.20 -8.97 -5.41
N GLU A 111 1.17 -8.97 -6.32
CA GLU A 111 0.93 -8.93 -7.76
C GLU A 111 0.12 -10.15 -8.24
N GLU A 112 0.48 -11.35 -7.79
CA GLU A 112 -0.27 -12.58 -8.09
C GLU A 112 -1.71 -12.51 -7.57
N LEU A 113 -1.90 -12.03 -6.34
CA LEU A 113 -3.22 -11.85 -5.75
C LEU A 113 -4.07 -10.83 -6.53
N ALA A 114 -3.48 -9.70 -6.93
CA ALA A 114 -4.15 -8.66 -7.68
C ALA A 114 -4.45 -9.08 -9.13
N ALA A 115 -3.59 -9.89 -9.75
CA ALA A 115 -3.78 -10.41 -11.11
C ALA A 115 -4.90 -11.45 -11.15
N ALA A 116 -5.06 -12.24 -10.09
CA ALA A 116 -6.10 -13.26 -10.01
C ALA A 116 -7.51 -12.66 -9.83
N ARG A 117 -7.65 -11.59 -9.02
CA ARG A 117 -8.94 -10.99 -8.67
C ARG A 117 -8.79 -9.50 -8.31
N PRO A 118 -9.82 -8.66 -8.55
CA PRO A 118 -9.84 -7.26 -8.11
C PRO A 118 -9.56 -7.14 -6.60
N SER A 119 -8.44 -6.50 -6.27
CA SER A 119 -7.88 -6.47 -4.92
C SER A 119 -7.65 -5.04 -4.44
N ALA A 120 -7.91 -4.78 -3.15
CA ALA A 120 -7.57 -3.52 -2.49
C ALA A 120 -6.52 -3.72 -1.38
N ILE A 121 -5.44 -2.95 -1.46
CA ILE A 121 -4.37 -2.87 -0.47
C ILE A 121 -4.84 -1.96 0.67
N MET A 122 -4.98 -2.53 1.87
CA MET A 122 -5.57 -1.86 3.01
C MET A 122 -4.55 -1.50 4.09
N CYS A 123 -4.67 -0.28 4.61
CA CYS A 123 -3.99 0.20 5.83
C CYS A 123 -4.98 0.94 6.75
N SER A 124 -4.52 1.40 7.90
CA SER A 124 -5.32 2.14 8.87
C SER A 124 -5.51 3.61 8.55
N GLU A 125 -4.52 4.27 7.97
CA GLU A 125 -4.59 5.68 7.60
C GLU A 125 -5.56 5.86 6.43
N GLY A 126 -6.44 6.87 6.48
CA GLY A 126 -7.39 7.17 5.41
C GLY A 126 -6.68 7.72 4.16
N LEU A 127 -5.74 8.65 4.36
CA LEU A 127 -5.01 9.31 3.28
C LEU A 127 -3.80 8.48 2.84
N TRP A 128 -3.83 7.95 1.62
CA TRP A 128 -2.80 7.03 1.13
C TRP A 128 -1.39 7.64 1.18
N TRP A 129 -1.25 8.94 0.91
CA TRP A 129 0.03 9.67 0.91
C TRP A 129 0.63 9.92 2.30
N ARG A 130 -0.13 9.68 3.38
CA ARG A 130 0.33 9.81 4.77
C ARG A 130 0.74 8.48 5.40
N CYS A 131 0.78 7.40 4.62
CA CYS A 131 1.20 6.10 5.11
C CYS A 131 2.06 5.33 4.10
N HIS A 132 2.56 4.17 4.52
CA HIS A 132 3.39 3.31 3.71
C HIS A 132 2.71 2.77 2.43
N ARG A 133 1.38 2.86 2.32
CA ARG A 133 0.67 2.51 1.07
C ARG A 133 1.21 3.31 -0.11
N ARG A 134 1.61 4.57 0.08
CA ARG A 134 2.28 5.38 -0.94
C ARG A 134 3.47 4.66 -1.57
N LEU A 135 4.34 4.07 -0.75
CA LEU A 135 5.56 3.42 -1.23
C LEU A 135 5.30 2.02 -1.81
N VAL A 136 4.29 1.31 -1.31
CA VAL A 136 3.80 0.09 -1.96
C VAL A 136 3.27 0.42 -3.36
N SER A 137 2.51 1.51 -3.48
CA SER A 137 1.96 1.99 -4.75
C SER A 137 3.07 2.44 -5.71
N ASP A 138 4.10 3.16 -5.22
CA ASP A 138 5.30 3.48 -6.02
C ASP A 138 5.92 2.19 -6.60
N ALA A 139 6.10 1.16 -5.77
CA ALA A 139 6.70 -0.11 -6.20
C ALA A 139 5.86 -0.86 -7.24
N LEU A 140 4.53 -0.83 -7.11
CA LEU A 140 3.62 -1.44 -8.08
C LEU A 140 3.65 -0.69 -9.42
N VAL A 141 3.65 0.65 -9.39
CA VAL A 141 3.74 1.48 -10.61
C VAL A 141 5.05 1.24 -11.36
N VAL A 142 6.18 1.15 -10.66
CA VAL A 142 7.48 0.80 -11.28
C VAL A 142 7.44 -0.57 -11.98
N ARG A 143 6.62 -1.50 -11.48
CA ARG A 143 6.41 -2.83 -12.06
C ARG A 143 5.32 -2.86 -13.15
N GLY A 144 4.75 -1.70 -13.50
CA GLY A 144 3.80 -1.53 -14.59
C GLY A 144 2.34 -1.71 -14.21
N TRP A 145 2.00 -1.70 -12.91
CA TRP A 145 0.61 -1.71 -12.45
C TRP A 145 0.01 -0.32 -12.50
N GLU A 146 -1.24 -0.23 -12.94
CA GLU A 146 -2.09 0.91 -12.61
C GLU A 146 -2.57 0.78 -11.16
N VAL A 147 -2.38 1.82 -10.35
CA VAL A 147 -2.81 1.85 -8.95
C VAL A 147 -3.84 2.96 -8.74
N ARG A 148 -4.99 2.62 -8.14
CA ARG A 148 -6.07 3.57 -7.85
C ARG A 148 -6.39 3.63 -6.37
N HIS A 149 -6.43 4.84 -5.79
CA HIS A 149 -6.76 5.04 -4.38
C HIS A 149 -8.23 5.37 -4.19
N ILE A 150 -8.95 4.53 -3.44
CA ILE A 150 -10.34 4.74 -3.07
C ILE A 150 -10.39 5.73 -1.90
N ALA A 151 -11.00 6.89 -2.13
CA ALA A 151 -11.23 7.92 -1.12
C ALA A 151 -12.48 7.61 -0.26
N PRO A 152 -12.65 8.24 0.92
CA PRO A 152 -13.79 8.02 1.80
C PRO A 152 -15.17 8.31 1.18
N ASP A 153 -15.21 9.11 0.11
CA ASP A 153 -16.40 9.47 -0.67
C ASP A 153 -16.62 8.55 -1.90
N ALA A 154 -15.87 7.45 -1.98
CA ALA A 154 -15.84 6.49 -3.09
C ALA A 154 -15.23 7.00 -4.40
N ARG A 155 -14.71 8.23 -4.48
CA ARG A 155 -13.93 8.66 -5.65
C ARG A 155 -12.60 7.93 -5.71
N VAL A 156 -12.06 7.79 -6.91
CA VAL A 156 -10.73 7.23 -7.14
C VAL A 156 -9.79 8.28 -7.68
N SER A 157 -8.53 8.18 -7.27
CA SER A 157 -7.40 8.93 -7.84
C SER A 157 -6.33 7.94 -8.28
N GLU A 158 -5.70 8.21 -9.42
CA GLU A 158 -4.56 7.42 -9.89
C GLU A 158 -3.32 7.74 -9.03
N HIS A 159 -2.49 6.73 -8.78
CA HIS A 159 -1.22 6.92 -8.10
C HIS A 159 -0.19 7.49 -9.07
N GLU A 160 0.37 8.63 -8.73
CA GLU A 160 1.55 9.15 -9.40
C GLU A 160 2.79 8.80 -8.57
N LEU A 161 3.87 8.45 -9.26
CA LEU A 161 5.14 8.15 -8.62
C LEU A 161 5.58 9.33 -7.75
N THR A 162 6.08 9.05 -6.55
CA THR A 162 6.67 10.07 -5.69
C THR A 162 7.69 10.92 -6.48
N GLU A 163 7.53 12.24 -6.46
CA GLU A 163 8.27 13.20 -7.31
C GLU A 163 9.79 13.03 -7.30
N PHE A 164 10.38 12.76 -6.14
CA PHE A 164 11.82 12.56 -5.96
C PHE A 164 12.23 11.07 -5.93
N ALA A 165 11.36 10.17 -6.41
CA ALA A 165 11.69 8.77 -6.54
C ALA A 165 12.51 8.53 -7.81
N GLU A 166 13.61 7.82 -7.67
CA GLU A 166 14.44 7.37 -8.76
C GLU A 166 14.38 5.86 -8.91
N VAL A 167 14.37 5.38 -10.16
CA VAL A 167 14.35 3.96 -10.49
C VAL A 167 15.72 3.53 -10.99
N HIS A 168 16.46 2.81 -10.14
CA HIS A 168 17.79 2.29 -10.44
C HIS A 168 17.70 0.80 -10.70
N ARG A 169 17.84 0.37 -11.97
CA ARG A 169 17.76 -1.05 -12.37
C ARG A 169 16.46 -1.76 -11.90
N GLY A 170 15.36 -1.01 -11.81
CA GLY A 170 14.05 -1.52 -11.35
C GLY A 170 13.84 -1.43 -9.83
N GLU A 171 14.82 -0.93 -9.08
CA GLU A 171 14.71 -0.66 -7.65
C GLU A 171 14.44 0.81 -7.38
N LEU A 172 13.57 1.09 -6.41
CA LEU A 172 13.24 2.45 -5.98
C LEU A 172 14.25 2.96 -4.96
N VAL A 173 14.78 4.15 -5.23
CA VAL A 173 15.58 4.93 -4.29
C VAL A 173 14.97 6.31 -4.18
N TYR A 174 15.02 6.90 -3.00
CA TYR A 174 14.47 8.24 -2.74
C TYR A 174 15.58 9.17 -2.25
N PRO A 175 16.49 9.61 -3.13
CA PRO A 175 17.65 10.40 -2.76
C PRO A 175 17.26 11.76 -2.16
N PRO A 176 18.19 12.44 -1.48
CA PRO A 176 17.98 13.82 -1.07
C PRO A 176 17.54 14.67 -2.26
N VAL A 177 16.53 15.52 -2.06
CA VAL A 177 16.20 16.55 -3.04
C VAL A 177 17.30 17.60 -2.97
N GLU A 178 18.15 17.67 -4.00
CA GLU A 178 19.03 18.81 -4.18
C GLU A 178 18.14 20.02 -4.49
N LEU A 179 18.11 20.98 -3.58
CA LEU A 179 17.50 22.27 -3.88
C LEU A 179 18.45 22.94 -4.88
N GLU A 180 18.11 22.93 -6.16
CA GLU A 180 18.70 23.86 -7.11
C GLU A 180 18.42 25.27 -6.57
N LEU A 181 19.46 25.89 -6.01
CA LEU A 181 19.47 27.32 -5.77
C LEU A 181 19.51 27.98 -7.15
N GLU A 182 18.35 28.33 -7.69
CA GLU A 182 18.29 29.33 -8.75
C GLU A 182 18.90 30.62 -8.18
N VAL A 183 20.11 30.95 -8.64
CA VAL A 183 20.83 32.20 -8.38
C VAL A 183 20.47 33.21 -9.46
#